data_AF-A0A7C4S3Y0-F1
#
_entry.id   AF-A0A7C4S3Y0-F1
#
_cell.length_a   1.000
_cell.length_b   1.000
_cell.length_c   1.000
_cell.angle_alpha   90.00
_cell.angle_beta   90.00
_cell.angle_gamma   90.00
#
_symmetry.space_group_name_H-M   'P 1'
#
loop_
_entity.id
_entity.type
_entity.pdbx_description
1 polymer ?
#
loop_
_entity_poly.entity_id
_entity_poly.type
_entity_poly.pdbx_seq_one_letter_code
_entity_poly.pdbx_strand_id
1 'polypeptide(L)'
;MKLGKRLAAAAAVWTLAATGWAGSQVSIRLVEASARGAGAPSGLSDVAEAIGANLRFDSYRLLASAVVPLPAARQTRRLGDYEVLCVGPQARLQIEVQRQGQRLLKTTVNLQDGRPFIVNGVRNAAGMDVLVFLAR
;
A
#
# COMPACT_ATOMS: atom_id res chain seq x y z
N MET A 1 40.65 -41.70 -39.05
CA MET A 1 39.94 -40.73 -39.93
C MET A 1 38.59 -41.38 -40.26
N LYS A 2 37.39 -40.87 -39.99
CA LYS A 2 36.87 -39.51 -39.79
C LYS A 2 35.74 -39.56 -38.74
N LEU A 3 35.77 -38.60 -37.82
CA LEU A 3 34.74 -38.29 -36.84
C LEU A 3 33.65 -37.45 -37.53
N GLY A 4 32.36 -37.74 -37.30
CA GLY A 4 31.31 -36.79 -37.62
C GLY A 4 29.92 -37.39 -37.71
N LYS A 5 29.02 -36.98 -36.80
CA LYS A 5 27.89 -36.08 -37.13
C LYS A 5 26.98 -35.86 -35.91
N ARG A 6 26.92 -34.58 -35.52
CA ARG A 6 25.72 -33.77 -35.24
C ARG A 6 24.91 -34.07 -33.97
N LEU A 7 25.27 -33.29 -32.95
CA LEU A 7 24.41 -32.42 -32.14
C LEU A 7 22.93 -32.36 -32.57
N ALA A 8 22.04 -32.68 -31.62
CA ALA A 8 20.68 -32.16 -31.57
C ALA A 8 20.38 -31.80 -30.11
N ALA A 9 20.72 -30.56 -29.74
CA ALA A 9 20.34 -29.96 -28.47
C ALA A 9 18.89 -29.49 -28.58
N ALA A 10 17.96 -30.18 -27.94
CA ALA A 10 16.58 -29.73 -27.79
C ALA A 10 16.52 -28.68 -26.68
N ALA A 11 16.53 -27.40 -27.06
CA ALA A 11 16.29 -26.30 -26.15
C ALA A 11 14.80 -26.25 -25.79
N ALA A 12 14.46 -26.77 -24.61
CA ALA A 12 13.15 -26.58 -24.01
C ALA A 12 13.02 -25.12 -23.56
N VAL A 13 12.29 -24.32 -24.34
CA VAL A 13 11.91 -22.95 -23.96
C VAL A 13 10.77 -23.06 -22.94
N TRP A 14 11.12 -22.98 -21.66
CA TRP A 14 10.16 -22.81 -20.57
C TRP A 14 9.66 -21.37 -20.58
N THR A 15 8.54 -21.12 -21.25
CA THR A 15 7.81 -19.85 -21.11
C THR A 15 7.11 -19.85 -19.75
N LEU A 16 7.74 -19.24 -18.75
CA LEU A 16 7.05 -18.87 -17.52
C LEU A 16 6.00 -17.80 -17.87
N ALA A 17 4.74 -18.22 -18.00
CA ALA A 17 3.62 -17.31 -18.00
C ALA A 17 3.57 -16.62 -16.63
N ALA A 18 3.95 -15.35 -16.57
CA ALA A 18 3.71 -14.50 -15.42
C ALA A 18 2.18 -14.34 -15.29
N THR A 19 1.57 -15.15 -14.42
CA THR A 19 0.18 -14.94 -13.99
C THR A 19 0.12 -13.65 -13.19
N GLY A 20 -0.10 -12.54 -13.89
CA GLY A 20 -0.46 -11.27 -13.27
C GLY A 20 -1.69 -11.50 -12.41
N TRP A 21 -1.57 -11.27 -11.11
CA TRP A 21 -2.71 -11.27 -10.19
C TRP A 21 -3.64 -10.13 -10.60
N ALA A 22 -4.68 -10.44 -11.37
CA ALA A 22 -5.71 -9.50 -11.81
C ALA A 22 -6.79 -9.24 -10.73
N GLY A 23 -6.47 -9.50 -9.46
CA GLY A 23 -7.40 -9.28 -8.35
C GLY A 23 -7.30 -7.86 -7.83
N SER A 24 -8.43 -7.28 -7.43
CA SER A 24 -8.49 -5.99 -6.74
C SER A 24 -7.55 -5.98 -5.54
N GLN A 25 -6.96 -4.83 -5.25
CA GLN A 25 -5.99 -4.68 -4.18
C GLN A 25 -6.17 -3.33 -3.48
N VAL A 26 -5.73 -3.25 -2.22
CA VAL A 26 -5.63 -1.99 -1.50
C VAL A 26 -4.16 -1.64 -1.27
N SER A 27 -3.76 -0.45 -1.70
CA SER A 27 -2.49 0.14 -1.32
C SER A 27 -2.65 0.87 0.01
N ILE A 28 -1.75 0.59 0.95
CA ILE A 28 -1.68 1.20 2.28
C ILE A 28 -0.39 2.02 2.33
N ARG A 29 -0.47 3.30 2.69
CA ARG A 29 0.67 4.20 2.71
C ARG A 29 0.75 4.92 4.05
N LEU A 30 1.93 4.92 4.65
CA LEU A 30 2.24 5.75 5.80
C LEU A 30 2.88 7.04 5.30
N VAL A 31 2.28 8.17 5.66
CA VAL A 31 2.66 9.50 5.22
C VAL A 31 2.92 10.37 6.44
N GLU A 32 4.08 11.02 6.50
CA GLU A 32 4.31 12.14 7.41
C GLU A 32 3.74 13.40 6.80
N ALA A 33 2.84 14.07 7.51
CA ALA A 33 2.34 15.40 7.19
C ALA A 33 3.02 16.41 8.12
N SER A 34 3.65 17.44 7.55
CA SER A 34 4.39 18.47 8.29
C SER A 34 4.06 19.87 7.80
N ALA A 35 4.23 20.86 8.69
CA ALA A 35 4.12 22.28 8.34
C ALA A 35 5.44 22.89 7.82
N ARG A 36 6.47 22.06 7.63
CA ARG A 36 7.80 22.49 7.15
C ARG A 36 8.23 21.56 6.00
N GLY A 37 8.25 22.08 4.78
CA GLY A 37 8.71 21.39 3.58
C GLY A 37 8.06 21.90 2.30
N ALA A 38 8.42 21.30 1.16
CA ALA A 38 7.95 21.70 -0.17
C ALA A 38 6.97 20.66 -0.75
N GLY A 39 5.67 20.83 -0.47
CA GLY A 39 4.58 20.18 -1.20
C GLY A 39 4.45 18.65 -1.06
N ALA A 40 3.61 18.06 -1.91
CA ALA A 40 3.37 16.62 -1.96
C ALA A 40 4.32 15.93 -2.97
N PRO A 41 5.08 14.88 -2.59
CA PRO A 41 5.97 14.16 -3.48
C PRO A 41 5.20 13.38 -4.55
N SER A 42 5.89 13.04 -5.65
CA SER A 42 5.31 12.35 -6.82
C SER A 42 4.54 11.06 -6.48
N GLY A 43 4.98 10.32 -5.46
CA GLY A 43 4.33 9.09 -4.97
C GLY A 43 3.00 9.28 -4.22
N LEU A 44 2.57 10.52 -4.01
CA LEU A 44 1.29 10.88 -3.39
C LEU A 44 0.38 11.67 -4.33
N SER A 45 0.76 11.85 -5.59
CA SER A 45 -0.01 12.63 -6.57
C SER A 45 -1.46 12.14 -6.72
N ASP A 46 -1.69 10.84 -6.63
CA ASP A 46 -3.00 10.19 -6.68
C ASP A 46 -3.88 10.41 -5.44
N VAL A 47 -3.32 10.96 -4.36
CA VAL A 47 -4.03 11.21 -3.09
C VAL A 47 -3.84 12.64 -2.57
N ALA A 48 -3.05 13.47 -3.26
CA ALA A 48 -2.63 14.79 -2.79
C ALA A 48 -3.82 15.73 -2.53
N GLU A 49 -4.83 15.72 -3.40
CA GLU A 49 -6.04 16.54 -3.24
C GLU A 49 -6.83 16.14 -1.98
N ALA A 50 -7.04 14.85 -1.77
CA ALA A 50 -7.78 14.35 -0.61
C ALA A 50 -7.02 14.61 0.70
N ILE A 51 -5.69 14.49 0.68
CA ILE A 51 -4.87 14.79 1.85
C ILE A 51 -4.91 16.29 2.14
N GLY A 52 -4.72 17.16 1.14
CA GLY A 52 -4.76 18.61 1.32
C GLY A 52 -6.12 19.17 1.76
N ALA A 53 -7.22 18.55 1.32
CA ALA A 53 -8.57 18.93 1.75
C ALA A 53 -8.85 18.57 3.23
N ASN A 54 -8.22 17.52 3.75
CA ASN A 54 -8.50 17.00 5.09
C ASN A 54 -7.45 17.41 6.14
N LEU A 55 -6.26 17.83 5.72
CA LEU A 55 -5.12 18.09 6.60
C LEU A 55 -4.52 19.47 6.36
N ARG A 56 -4.31 20.23 7.44
CA ARG A 56 -3.73 21.59 7.42
C ARG A 56 -2.20 21.60 7.35
N PHE A 57 -1.60 20.75 6.53
CA PHE A 57 -0.15 20.61 6.43
C PHE A 57 0.32 20.90 5.00
N ASP A 58 1.44 21.60 4.85
CA ASP A 58 1.92 22.08 3.55
C ASP A 58 2.95 21.14 2.90
N SER A 59 3.38 20.11 3.64
CA SER A 59 4.38 19.15 3.22
C SER A 59 3.97 17.74 3.60
N TYR A 60 4.18 16.81 2.67
CA TYR A 60 3.90 15.40 2.88
C TYR A 60 5.10 14.55 2.49
N ARG A 61 5.34 13.44 3.19
CA ARG A 61 6.44 12.53 2.88
C ARG A 61 6.00 11.10 3.03
N LEU A 62 6.12 10.30 1.97
CA LEU A 62 5.86 8.86 2.05
C LEU A 62 6.97 8.20 2.90
N LEU A 63 6.59 7.62 4.02
CA LEU A 63 7.51 6.91 4.91
C LEU A 63 7.58 5.41 4.58
N ALA A 64 6.44 4.80 4.25
CA ALA A 64 6.35 3.38 3.92
C ALA A 64 5.07 3.09 3.11
N SER A 65 5.07 1.96 2.39
CA SER A 65 3.89 1.48 1.68
C SER A 65 3.80 -0.05 1.67
N ALA A 66 2.58 -0.56 1.65
CA ALA A 66 2.28 -1.97 1.49
C ALA A 66 1.08 -2.15 0.56
N VAL A 67 0.94 -3.34 -0.01
CA VAL A 67 -0.22 -3.73 -0.81
C VAL A 67 -0.84 -4.98 -0.19
N VAL A 68 -2.17 -5.01 -0.13
CA VAL A 68 -2.94 -6.15 0.33
C VAL A 68 -3.90 -6.57 -0.79
N PRO A 69 -3.83 -7.82 -1.27
CA PRO A 69 -4.81 -8.35 -2.22
C PRO A 69 -6.19 -8.42 -1.55
N LEU A 70 -7.23 -8.15 -2.33
CA LEU A 70 -8.62 -8.26 -1.89
C LEU A 70 -9.27 -9.51 -2.52
N PRO A 71 -10.14 -10.22 -1.78
CA PRO A 71 -10.48 -10.01 -0.37
C PRO A 71 -9.29 -10.29 0.56
N ALA A 72 -9.13 -9.45 1.60
CA ALA A 72 -8.01 -9.54 2.51
C ALA A 72 -8.14 -10.75 3.45
N ALA A 73 -7.19 -11.68 3.36
CA ALA A 73 -7.15 -12.92 4.14
C ALA A 73 -6.54 -12.76 5.53
N ARG A 74 -6.92 -11.69 6.27
CA ARG A 74 -6.36 -11.39 7.61
C ARG A 74 -4.83 -11.23 7.59
N GLN A 75 -4.34 -10.40 6.67
CA GLN A 75 -2.93 -10.09 6.57
C GLN A 75 -2.59 -8.84 7.38
N THR A 76 -1.60 -8.96 8.28
CA THR A 76 -1.00 -7.81 8.96
C THR A 76 0.17 -7.29 8.14
N ARG A 77 0.17 -5.99 7.85
CA ARG A 77 1.27 -5.28 7.20
C ARG A 77 1.91 -4.31 8.19
N ARG A 78 3.23 -4.33 8.26
CA ARG A 78 3.99 -3.43 9.12
C ARG A 78 4.50 -2.25 8.29
N LEU A 79 4.22 -1.03 8.75
CA LEU A 79 4.66 0.22 8.14
C LEU A 79 5.35 1.06 9.24
N GLY A 80 6.67 0.92 9.37
CA GLY A 80 7.41 1.49 10.51
C GLY A 80 6.93 0.89 11.84
N ASP A 81 6.45 1.76 12.73
CA ASP A 81 5.89 1.39 14.05
C ASP A 81 4.41 0.99 14.00
N TYR A 82 3.78 1.09 12.82
CA TYR A 82 2.37 0.76 12.63
C TYR A 82 2.19 -0.67 12.18
N GLU A 83 1.16 -1.32 12.71
CA GLU A 83 0.66 -2.61 12.27
C GLU A 83 -0.76 -2.44 11.77
N VAL A 84 -1.00 -2.82 10.52
CA VAL A 84 -2.28 -2.66 9.84
C VAL A 84 -2.81 -4.03 9.46
N LEU A 85 -3.91 -4.42 10.06
CA LEU A 85 -4.63 -5.65 9.75
C LEU A 85 -5.83 -5.33 8.86
N CYS A 86 -5.92 -6.02 7.73
CA CYS A 86 -7.06 -5.95 6.80
C CYS A 86 -7.77 -7.30 6.73
N VAL A 87 -9.11 -7.28 6.82
CA VAL A 87 -9.95 -8.50 6.72
C VAL A 87 -11.18 -8.22 5.87
N GLY A 88 -11.44 -9.08 4.89
CA GLY A 88 -12.68 -9.06 4.10
C GLY A 88 -12.57 -8.40 2.73
N PRO A 89 -13.69 -8.29 2.00
CA PRO A 89 -13.74 -7.73 0.66
C PRO A 89 -13.70 -6.20 0.67
N GLN A 90 -13.42 -5.60 -0.49
CA GLN A 90 -13.39 -4.14 -0.70
C GLN A 90 -14.63 -3.42 -0.16
N ALA A 91 -15.82 -3.96 -0.44
CA ALA A 91 -17.10 -3.35 -0.07
C ALA A 91 -17.38 -3.32 1.45
N ARG A 92 -16.62 -4.11 2.23
CA ARG A 92 -16.77 -4.23 3.68
C ARG A 92 -15.43 -4.62 4.32
N LEU A 93 -14.40 -3.82 4.04
CA LEU A 93 -13.05 -4.07 4.53
C LEU A 93 -12.96 -3.67 6.00
N GLN A 94 -12.68 -4.63 6.87
CA GLN A 94 -12.30 -4.34 8.24
C GLN A 94 -10.84 -3.92 8.28
N ILE A 95 -10.59 -2.78 8.91
CA ILE A 95 -9.25 -2.22 9.08
C ILE A 95 -9.02 -2.05 10.58
N GLU A 96 -7.94 -2.63 11.06
CA GLU A 96 -7.43 -2.40 12.40
C GLU A 96 -6.01 -1.84 12.30
N VAL A 97 -5.76 -0.73 12.99
CA VAL A 97 -4.47 -0.07 13.06
C VAL A 97 -3.99 -0.09 14.50
N GLN A 98 -2.77 -0.56 14.69
CA GLN A 98 -2.07 -0.51 15.96
C GLN A 98 -0.72 0.20 15.80
N ARG A 99 -0.21 0.75 16.89
CA ARG A 99 1.15 1.30 16.98
C ARG A 99 1.76 0.84 18.30
N GLN A 100 2.89 0.14 18.24
CA GLN A 100 3.59 -0.35 19.44
C GLN A 100 2.67 -1.09 20.43
N GLY A 101 1.75 -1.92 19.92
CA GLY A 101 0.78 -2.68 20.72
C GLY A 101 -0.47 -1.91 21.17
N GLN A 102 -0.52 -0.59 20.98
CA GLN A 102 -1.72 0.19 21.25
C GLN A 102 -2.62 0.24 20.00
N ARG A 103 -3.89 -0.18 20.15
CA ARG A 103 -4.89 -0.05 19.08
C ARG A 103 -5.30 1.42 18.92
N LEU A 104 -5.09 1.95 17.72
CA LEU A 104 -5.44 3.33 17.35
C LEU A 104 -6.79 3.41 16.64
N LEU A 105 -7.10 2.41 15.81
CA LEU A 105 -8.33 2.35 15.04
C LEU A 105 -8.79 0.91 14.88
N LYS A 106 -10.11 0.70 14.93
CA LYS A 106 -10.77 -0.48 14.40
C LYS A 106 -12.07 -0.05 13.75
N THR A 107 -12.18 -0.24 12.44
CA THR A 107 -13.32 0.22 11.65
C THR A 107 -13.67 -0.76 10.54
N THR A 108 -14.85 -0.60 9.95
CA THR A 108 -15.26 -1.29 8.72
C THR A 108 -15.63 -0.22 7.70
N VAL A 109 -15.04 -0.29 6.51
CA VAL A 109 -15.25 0.70 5.44
C VAL A 109 -15.64 0.01 4.14
N ASN A 110 -16.39 0.73 3.31
CA ASN A 110 -16.53 0.42 1.90
C ASN A 110 -15.50 1.26 1.14
N LEU A 111 -14.45 0.64 0.61
CA LEU A 111 -13.46 1.35 -0.20
C LEU A 111 -13.98 1.48 -1.63
N GLN A 112 -14.11 2.71 -2.10
CA GLN A 112 -14.42 2.99 -3.51
C GLN A 112 -13.12 3.11 -4.31
N ASP A 113 -13.12 2.62 -5.55
CA ASP A 113 -11.96 2.72 -6.43
C ASP A 113 -11.57 4.18 -6.65
N GLY A 114 -10.27 4.44 -6.58
CA GLY A 114 -9.73 5.79 -6.77
C GLY A 114 -10.06 6.79 -5.67
N ARG A 115 -10.83 6.42 -4.63
CA ARG A 115 -11.14 7.29 -3.50
C ARG A 115 -10.37 6.87 -2.25
N PRO A 116 -9.43 7.69 -1.75
CA PRO A 116 -8.65 7.32 -0.59
C PRO A 116 -9.49 7.38 0.68
N PHE A 117 -9.33 6.36 1.53
CA PHE A 117 -9.73 6.43 2.92
C PHE A 117 -8.52 6.83 3.76
N ILE A 118 -8.66 7.93 4.52
CA ILE A 118 -7.56 8.54 5.27
C ILE A 118 -7.81 8.34 6.75
N VAL A 119 -6.82 7.80 7.44
CA VAL A 119 -6.78 7.66 8.90
C VAL A 119 -5.71 8.60 9.43
N ASN A 120 -6.15 9.61 10.16
CA ASN A 120 -5.24 10.48 10.89
C ASN A 120 -4.55 9.66 11.99
N GLY A 121 -3.22 9.73 12.03
CA GLY A 121 -2.43 9.00 13.02
C GLY A 121 -1.99 9.90 14.16
N VAL A 122 -0.80 9.61 14.68
CA VAL A 122 -0.27 10.21 15.90
C VAL A 122 0.62 11.39 15.54
N ARG A 123 0.61 12.44 16.38
CA ARG A 123 1.60 13.53 16.27
C ARG A 123 3.02 12.98 16.46
N ASN A 124 3.95 13.48 15.66
CA ASN A 124 5.37 13.19 15.74
C ASN A 124 6.16 14.53 15.85
N ALA A 125 7.49 14.46 15.89
CA ALA A 125 8.33 15.65 16.03
C ALA A 125 8.25 16.62 14.83
N ALA A 126 7.90 16.12 13.64
CA ALA A 126 7.79 16.90 12.40
C ALA A 126 6.36 17.40 12.12
N GLY A 127 5.34 16.76 12.69
CA GLY A 127 3.93 17.03 12.46
C GLY A 127 3.05 15.85 12.87
N MET A 128 2.54 15.09 11.91
CA MET A 128 1.61 13.99 12.13
C MET A 128 1.82 12.85 11.15
N ASP A 129 1.79 11.61 11.63
CA ASP A 129 1.71 10.44 10.76
C ASP A 129 0.27 10.21 10.30
N VAL A 130 0.08 9.80 9.05
CA VAL A 130 -1.22 9.58 8.41
C VAL A 130 -1.16 8.27 7.65
N LEU A 131 -2.20 7.45 7.75
CA LEU A 131 -2.35 6.26 6.95
C LEU A 131 -3.38 6.50 5.84
N VAL A 132 -3.01 6.16 4.61
CA VAL A 132 -3.84 6.32 3.43
C VAL A 132 -4.09 4.96 2.80
N PHE A 133 -5.36 4.64 2.59
CA PHE A 133 -5.83 3.40 1.98
C PHE A 133 -6.48 3.72 0.64
N LEU A 134 -6.07 3.06 -0.44
CA LEU A 134 -6.62 3.28 -1.77
C LEU A 134 -6.83 1.95 -2.50
N ALA A 135 -8.08 1.67 -2.88
CA ALA A 135 -8.46 0.49 -3.66
C ALA A 135 -8.21 0.70 -5.16
N ARG A 136 -7.78 -0.37 -5.83
CA ARG A 136 -7.41 -0.44 -7.25
C ARG A 136 -7.68 -1.81 -7.84
#